data_AF-A0A829ZTS5-F1
#
_entry.id   AF-A0A829ZTS5-F1
#
_cell.length_a   1.000
_cell.length_b   1.000
_cell.length_c   1.000
_cell.angle_alpha   90.00
_cell.angle_beta   90.00
_cell.angle_gamma   90.00
#
_symmetry.space_group_name_H-M   'P 1'
#
loop_
_entity.id
_entity.type
_entity.pdbx_description
1 polymer ?
#
loop_
_entity_poly.entity_id
_entity_poly.type
_entity_poly.pdbx_seq_one_letter_code
_entity_poly.pdbx_strand_id
1 'polypeptide(L)'
;MRAAVVKFVGLGFILGLLFGYTLWGWGNGGREEEATPDRPVMSSITASSPSPFDVIYLFYKAVEEGNGEKVRELVTPELWTKLQQEGFLEEWRARKNLEPELRFVLFLVSDQSVDEDSGRAWARGRAEWESPRRGLISTEETVHLVRRGETWLIESIERNSPLQAANEMYHAIEQADWSRLRAVLEPSYWRKLNAAGIISALKKDRRSSTSGVYVIFYINDYAVSGNKAWVKGDAIWHPLSPGTYETPVTLSLQKVGRRWLITSIQGHWEITK
;
A
#
# COMPACT_ATOMS: atom_id res chain seq x y z
N MET A 1 -26.05 -34.69 -39.32
CA MET A 1 -27.44 -34.74 -38.80
C MET A 1 -27.46 -33.94 -37.50
N ARG A 2 -28.36 -32.95 -37.44
CA ARG A 2 -28.75 -32.09 -36.30
C ARG A 2 -27.74 -31.07 -35.76
N ALA A 3 -27.91 -29.88 -36.32
CA ALA A 3 -27.66 -28.57 -35.74
C ALA A 3 -28.51 -28.30 -34.48
N ALA A 4 -28.02 -27.42 -33.61
CA ALA A 4 -28.82 -26.37 -32.99
C ALA A 4 -27.93 -25.15 -32.69
N VAL A 5 -28.38 -24.01 -33.20
CA VAL A 5 -27.84 -22.65 -33.09
C VAL A 5 -28.62 -21.91 -32.00
N VAL A 6 -28.09 -20.76 -31.55
CA VAL A 6 -28.75 -19.50 -31.09
C VAL A 6 -28.17 -19.05 -29.74
N LYS A 7 -27.87 -17.77 -29.42
CA LYS A 7 -27.43 -16.51 -30.08
C LYS A 7 -27.57 -15.41 -28.99
N PHE A 8 -26.59 -14.48 -28.90
CA PHE A 8 -26.65 -13.09 -28.35
C PHE A 8 -27.00 -12.92 -26.84
N VAL A 9 -26.59 -11.91 -26.04
CA VAL A 9 -26.18 -10.48 -26.12
C VAL A 9 -25.25 -10.25 -24.88
N GLY A 10 -24.12 -9.52 -24.86
CA GLY A 10 -23.97 -8.05 -24.94
C GLY A 10 -24.21 -7.34 -23.58
N LEU A 11 -23.17 -6.65 -23.08
CA LEU A 11 -23.15 -5.51 -22.13
C LEU A 11 -23.93 -5.54 -20.79
N GLY A 12 -23.25 -5.09 -19.72
CA GLY A 12 -23.89 -4.73 -18.46
C GLY A 12 -22.97 -3.98 -17.48
N PHE A 13 -22.40 -2.86 -17.91
CA PHE A 13 -21.87 -1.81 -17.03
C PHE A 13 -23.06 -1.04 -16.44
N ILE A 14 -23.01 -0.73 -15.12
CA ILE A 14 -23.80 0.30 -14.41
C ILE A 14 -25.30 -0.02 -14.24
N LEU A 15 -25.72 -0.34 -13.01
CA LEU A 15 -26.99 0.07 -12.37
C LEU A 15 -27.12 -0.58 -10.99
N GLY A 16 -26.44 0.02 -9.99
CA GLY A 16 -26.58 -0.33 -8.57
C GLY A 16 -26.78 0.89 -7.68
N LEU A 17 -27.18 2.02 -8.27
CA LEU A 17 -27.54 3.26 -7.60
C LEU A 17 -28.75 3.83 -8.32
N LEU A 18 -29.82 4.07 -7.55
CA LEU A 18 -31.12 4.68 -7.91
C LEU A 18 -32.23 3.73 -8.39
N PHE A 19 -32.80 2.99 -7.44
CA PHE A 19 -34.25 2.98 -7.14
C PHE A 19 -34.33 2.50 -5.67
N GLY A 20 -34.70 3.30 -4.68
CA GLY A 20 -35.80 4.25 -4.69
C GLY A 20 -37.00 3.59 -4.03
N TYR A 21 -37.09 3.74 -2.71
CA TYR A 21 -38.31 3.90 -1.93
C TYR A 21 -39.56 3.15 -2.39
N THR A 22 -40.05 2.24 -1.55
CA THR A 22 -41.36 2.43 -0.88
C THR A 22 -41.57 1.45 0.29
N LEU A 23 -41.75 2.07 1.46
CA LEU A 23 -42.76 1.75 2.47
C LEU A 23 -42.79 0.32 3.06
N TRP A 24 -42.30 0.19 4.30
CA TRP A 24 -43.22 0.11 5.45
C TRP A 24 -42.46 0.42 6.75
N GLY A 25 -43.02 1.30 7.56
CA GLY A 25 -42.51 1.64 8.89
C GLY A 25 -43.35 1.00 9.99
N TRP A 26 -42.70 0.71 11.13
CA TRP A 26 -43.08 1.16 12.48
C TRP A 26 -42.31 0.36 13.54
N GLY A 27 -41.77 1.06 14.54
CA GLY A 27 -41.26 0.43 15.76
C GLY A 27 -40.17 1.21 16.51
N ASN A 28 -40.55 2.36 17.08
CA ASN A 28 -39.97 3.08 18.23
C ASN A 28 -38.52 2.78 18.71
N GLY A 29 -37.77 3.87 18.87
CA GLY A 29 -37.15 4.21 20.15
C GLY A 29 -35.63 4.13 20.19
N GLY A 30 -34.99 5.24 20.56
CA GLY A 30 -33.58 5.26 20.98
C GLY A 30 -32.71 6.15 20.09
N ARG A 31 -32.36 7.30 20.65
CA ARG A 31 -31.44 8.28 20.09
C ARG A 31 -30.02 7.76 20.31
N GLU A 32 -29.46 7.07 19.33
CA GLU A 32 -28.02 6.84 19.19
C GLU A 32 -27.52 7.58 17.97
N GLU A 33 -26.54 8.42 18.18
CA GLU A 33 -25.83 9.20 17.17
C GLU A 33 -25.00 8.21 16.35
N GLU A 34 -25.59 7.67 15.28
CA GLU A 34 -24.89 6.83 14.31
C GLU A 34 -23.79 7.68 13.66
N ALA A 35 -22.55 7.44 14.10
CA ALA A 35 -21.36 7.84 13.37
C ALA A 35 -21.46 7.25 11.96
N THR A 36 -21.80 8.08 10.99
CA THR A 36 -21.70 7.72 9.58
C THR A 36 -20.25 7.29 9.31
N PRO A 37 -20.01 6.09 8.76
CA PRO A 37 -18.68 5.76 8.28
C PRO A 37 -18.34 6.79 7.19
N ASP A 38 -17.28 7.56 7.43
CA ASP A 38 -16.71 8.46 6.43
C ASP A 38 -16.50 7.65 5.16
N ARG A 39 -17.33 7.92 4.16
CA ARG A 39 -17.14 7.36 2.83
C ARG A 39 -15.77 7.83 2.36
N PRO A 40 -14.94 6.97 1.76
CA PRO A 40 -13.74 7.45 1.11
C PRO A 40 -14.15 8.57 0.16
N VAL A 41 -13.56 9.75 0.34
CA VAL A 41 -13.76 10.87 -0.56
C VAL A 41 -13.22 10.43 -1.91
N MET A 42 -14.10 9.94 -2.77
CA MET A 42 -13.82 9.91 -4.19
C MET A 42 -13.82 11.37 -4.63
N SER A 43 -12.64 11.98 -4.63
CA SER A 43 -12.44 13.25 -5.34
C SER A 43 -12.70 12.98 -6.82
N SER A 44 -13.94 13.21 -7.27
CA SER A 44 -14.22 13.38 -8.68
C SER A 44 -13.39 14.55 -9.15
N ILE A 45 -12.38 14.27 -9.99
CA ILE A 45 -11.52 15.27 -10.63
C ILE A 45 -12.43 16.25 -11.37
N THR A 46 -12.74 17.36 -10.69
CA THR A 46 -13.44 18.50 -11.24
C THR A 46 -12.40 19.59 -11.35
N ALA A 47 -11.89 19.75 -12.57
CA ALA A 47 -10.88 20.71 -12.94
C ALA A 47 -11.31 22.14 -12.54
N SER A 48 -10.91 22.59 -11.36
CA SER A 48 -11.03 24.01 -10.98
C SER A 48 -9.98 24.49 -9.95
N SER A 49 -9.02 23.62 -9.60
CA SER A 49 -7.67 23.96 -9.14
C SER A 49 -6.86 22.66 -9.25
N PRO A 50 -5.69 22.60 -9.92
CA PRO A 50 -4.96 21.35 -10.03
C PRO A 50 -4.57 20.89 -8.63
N SER A 51 -5.12 19.76 -8.20
CA SER A 51 -4.80 19.19 -6.91
C SER A 51 -3.29 18.91 -6.91
N PRO A 52 -2.55 19.22 -5.83
CA PRO A 52 -1.13 18.87 -5.75
C PRO A 52 -0.89 17.37 -6.02
N PHE A 53 -1.90 16.53 -5.81
CA PHE A 53 -1.82 15.09 -5.97
C PHE A 53 -2.05 14.60 -7.41
N ASP A 54 -2.57 15.43 -8.32
CA ASP A 54 -2.73 15.08 -9.73
C ASP A 54 -1.37 14.79 -10.39
N VAL A 55 -0.32 15.49 -9.94
CA VAL A 55 1.06 15.29 -10.41
C VAL A 55 1.56 13.88 -10.13
N ILE A 56 1.09 13.23 -9.06
CA ILE A 56 1.48 11.86 -8.68
C ILE A 56 0.95 10.86 -9.72
N TYR A 57 -0.33 10.99 -10.06
CA TYR A 57 -0.95 10.17 -11.10
C TYR A 57 -0.27 10.40 -12.46
N LEU A 58 -0.08 11.66 -12.84
CA LEU A 58 0.56 12.02 -14.11
C LEU A 58 2.00 11.50 -14.18
N PHE A 59 2.74 11.52 -13.07
CA PHE A 59 4.09 10.98 -13.00
C PHE A 59 4.10 9.48 -13.27
N TYR A 60 3.25 8.72 -12.57
CA TYR A 60 3.19 7.27 -12.78
C TYR A 60 2.68 6.89 -14.16
N LYS A 61 1.74 7.66 -14.72
CA LYS A 61 1.29 7.45 -16.08
C LYS A 61 2.39 7.71 -17.11
N ALA A 62 3.18 8.77 -16.94
CA ALA A 62 4.33 9.05 -17.78
C ALA A 62 5.42 7.96 -17.68
N VAL A 63 5.62 7.37 -16.49
CA VAL A 63 6.52 6.22 -16.30
C VAL A 63 6.01 4.98 -17.05
N GLU A 64 4.72 4.67 -16.96
CA GLU A 64 4.09 3.55 -17.68
C GLU A 64 4.27 3.69 -19.20
N GLU A 65 4.11 4.90 -19.72
CA GLU A 65 4.25 5.24 -21.15
C GLU A 65 5.72 5.34 -21.61
N GLY A 66 6.69 5.29 -20.69
CA GLY A 66 8.10 5.49 -20.99
C GLY A 66 8.44 6.92 -21.43
N ASN A 67 7.58 7.90 -21.11
CA ASN A 67 7.73 9.30 -21.49
C ASN A 67 8.66 10.05 -20.52
N GLY A 68 9.97 9.90 -20.73
CA GLY A 68 11.00 10.50 -19.86
C GLY A 68 10.98 12.03 -19.82
N GLU A 69 10.59 12.69 -20.91
CA GLU A 69 10.43 14.15 -20.93
C GLU A 69 9.30 14.58 -19.99
N LYS A 70 8.15 13.89 -20.06
CA LYS A 70 7.05 14.19 -19.15
C LYS A 70 7.39 13.90 -17.70
N VAL A 71 8.12 12.81 -17.43
CA VAL A 71 8.64 12.54 -16.08
C VAL A 71 9.50 13.71 -15.58
N ARG A 72 10.43 14.21 -16.42
CA ARG A 72 11.30 15.34 -16.08
C ARG A 72 10.52 16.63 -15.76
N GLU A 73 9.42 16.89 -16.45
CA GLU A 73 8.55 18.06 -16.18
C GLU A 73 7.81 17.99 -14.84
N LEU A 74 7.53 16.78 -14.36
CA LEU A 74 6.69 16.54 -13.17
C LEU A 74 7.49 16.43 -11.88
N VAL A 75 8.82 16.41 -11.97
CA VAL A 75 9.72 16.27 -10.82
C VAL A 75 10.64 17.47 -10.69
N THR A 76 11.20 17.66 -9.49
CA THR A 76 12.29 18.62 -9.29
C THR A 76 13.57 18.19 -10.05
N PRO A 77 14.44 19.14 -10.47
CA PRO A 77 15.73 18.82 -11.08
C PRO A 77 16.61 17.89 -10.22
N GLU A 78 16.52 18.05 -8.91
CA GLU A 78 17.24 17.23 -7.92
C GLU A 78 16.75 15.78 -7.97
N LEU A 79 15.42 15.57 -7.94
CA LEU A 79 14.85 14.24 -8.07
C LEU A 79 15.12 13.63 -9.45
N TRP A 80 15.03 14.42 -10.53
CA TRP A 80 15.36 13.96 -11.88
C TRP A 80 16.78 13.38 -11.95
N THR A 81 17.76 14.12 -11.43
CA THR A 81 19.15 13.68 -11.37
C THR A 81 19.29 12.37 -10.60
N LYS A 82 18.60 12.24 -9.47
CA LYS A 82 18.59 11.01 -8.67
C LYS A 82 17.98 9.83 -9.43
N LEU A 83 16.84 10.01 -10.10
CA LEU A 83 16.18 8.97 -10.89
C LEU A 83 17.08 8.46 -12.03
N GLN A 84 17.83 9.36 -12.67
CA GLN A 84 18.82 8.99 -13.68
C GLN A 84 19.99 8.18 -13.09
N GLN A 85 20.55 8.62 -11.96
CA GLN A 85 21.65 7.92 -11.29
C GLN A 85 21.25 6.51 -10.81
N GLU A 86 19.99 6.35 -10.41
CA GLU A 86 19.43 5.08 -9.98
C GLU A 86 19.01 4.16 -11.15
N GLY A 87 19.06 4.64 -12.40
CA GLY A 87 18.62 3.88 -13.58
C GLY A 87 17.12 3.58 -13.57
N PHE A 88 16.32 4.44 -12.91
CA PHE A 88 14.92 4.16 -12.62
C PHE A 88 14.08 3.97 -13.89
N LEU A 89 14.26 4.83 -14.90
CA LEU A 89 13.49 4.75 -16.14
C LEU A 89 13.90 3.55 -17.00
N GLU A 90 15.19 3.21 -16.99
CA GLU A 90 15.74 2.04 -17.68
C GLU A 90 15.19 0.75 -17.06
N GLU A 91 15.11 0.67 -15.73
CA GLU A 91 14.50 -0.45 -15.01
C GLU A 91 13.03 -0.62 -15.40
N TRP A 92 12.26 0.47 -15.39
CA TRP A 92 10.86 0.43 -15.79
C TRP A 92 10.66 0.06 -17.26
N ARG A 93 11.49 0.58 -18.15
CA ARG A 93 11.47 0.21 -19.57
C ARG A 93 11.77 -1.28 -19.75
N ALA A 94 12.77 -1.81 -19.05
CA ALA A 94 13.09 -3.23 -19.08
C ALA A 94 11.91 -4.08 -18.56
N ARG A 95 11.25 -3.64 -17.49
CA ARG A 95 10.08 -4.31 -16.93
C ARG A 95 8.89 -4.30 -17.89
N LYS A 96 8.60 -3.18 -18.54
CA LYS A 96 7.54 -3.05 -19.56
C LYS A 96 7.84 -3.89 -20.80
N ASN A 97 9.10 -4.06 -21.19
CA ASN A 97 9.48 -4.97 -22.27
C ASN A 97 9.24 -6.45 -21.89
N LEU A 98 9.43 -6.82 -20.63
CA LEU A 98 9.15 -8.17 -20.13
C LEU A 98 7.65 -8.44 -19.97
N GLU A 99 6.87 -7.41 -19.60
CA GLU A 99 5.43 -7.46 -19.40
C GLU A 99 4.75 -6.25 -20.10
N PRO A 100 4.47 -6.34 -21.42
CA PRO A 100 3.92 -5.21 -22.19
C PRO A 100 2.57 -4.69 -21.67
N GLU A 101 1.76 -5.57 -21.09
CA GLU A 101 0.44 -5.25 -20.53
C GLU A 101 0.50 -4.72 -19.09
N LEU A 102 1.69 -4.63 -18.46
CA LEU A 102 1.86 -4.06 -17.12
C LEU A 102 1.38 -2.61 -17.11
N ARG A 103 0.28 -2.30 -16.41
CA ARG A 103 -0.32 -0.96 -16.44
C ARG A 103 -0.37 -0.33 -15.07
N PHE A 104 -0.15 0.97 -15.02
CA PHE A 104 -0.46 1.75 -13.83
C PHE A 104 -1.98 1.92 -13.76
N VAL A 105 -2.56 1.63 -12.60
CA VAL A 105 -4.00 1.74 -12.38
C VAL A 105 -4.30 3.08 -11.74
N LEU A 106 -3.71 3.34 -10.58
CA LEU A 106 -3.96 4.54 -9.77
C LEU A 106 -2.98 4.63 -8.60
N PHE A 107 -3.01 5.77 -7.90
CA PHE A 107 -2.36 5.96 -6.61
C PHE A 107 -3.42 6.08 -5.52
N LEU A 108 -3.54 5.10 -4.63
CA LEU A 108 -4.47 5.13 -3.50
C LEU A 108 -3.86 5.95 -2.36
N VAL A 109 -4.30 7.19 -2.20
CA VAL A 109 -3.92 8.02 -1.06
C VAL A 109 -4.54 7.45 0.21
N SER A 110 -3.71 7.19 1.22
CA SER A 110 -4.14 6.80 2.57
C SER A 110 -4.10 7.98 3.54
N ASP A 111 -3.20 8.93 3.32
CA ASP A 111 -3.01 10.09 4.17
C ASP A 111 -2.32 11.21 3.39
N GLN A 112 -2.60 12.47 3.71
CA GLN A 112 -2.07 13.62 2.97
C GLN A 112 -2.10 14.91 3.79
N SER A 113 -1.22 15.84 3.44
CA SER A 113 -1.27 17.22 3.95
C SER A 113 -0.86 18.19 2.85
N VAL A 114 -1.46 19.38 2.88
CA VAL A 114 -1.08 20.51 2.02
C VAL A 114 -0.88 21.72 2.91
N ASP A 115 0.32 22.29 2.86
CA ASP A 115 0.67 23.58 3.45
C ASP A 115 0.82 24.58 2.30
N GLU A 116 -0.24 25.36 2.07
CA GLU A 116 -0.28 26.33 0.99
C GLU A 116 0.69 27.50 1.22
N ASP A 117 0.94 27.86 2.49
CA ASP A 117 1.80 28.99 2.86
C ASP A 117 3.28 28.67 2.58
N SER A 118 3.73 27.46 2.94
CA SER A 118 5.09 27.02 2.63
C SER A 118 5.24 26.44 1.22
N GLY A 119 4.13 26.25 0.48
CA GLY A 119 4.11 25.64 -0.84
C GLY A 119 4.59 24.19 -0.80
N ARG A 120 4.27 23.45 0.27
CA ARG A 120 4.65 22.04 0.44
C ARG A 120 3.42 21.17 0.57
N ALA A 121 3.49 19.98 0.00
CA ALA A 121 2.48 18.96 0.22
C ALA A 121 3.14 17.59 0.34
N TRP A 122 2.44 16.64 0.92
CA TRP A 122 2.83 15.24 0.88
C TRP A 122 1.59 14.36 0.81
N ALA A 123 1.74 13.22 0.15
CA ALA A 123 0.74 12.16 0.13
C ALA A 123 1.42 10.82 0.40
N ARG A 124 0.89 10.10 1.37
CA ARG A 124 1.19 8.70 1.63
C ARG A 124 0.12 7.86 0.96
N GLY A 125 0.55 6.78 0.29
CA GLY A 125 -0.40 5.94 -0.43
C GLY A 125 0.27 4.74 -1.08
N ARG A 126 -0.49 4.09 -1.97
CA ARG A 126 -0.04 2.93 -2.74
C ARG A 126 -0.14 3.19 -4.23
N ALA A 127 0.97 3.02 -4.94
CA ALA A 127 0.98 2.93 -6.40
C ALA A 127 0.52 1.52 -6.80
N GLU A 128 -0.65 1.45 -7.46
CA GLU A 128 -1.27 0.20 -7.89
C GLU A 128 -0.94 -0.09 -9.36
N TRP A 129 -0.38 -1.28 -9.60
CA TRP A 129 0.00 -1.76 -10.91
C TRP A 129 -0.68 -3.07 -11.21
N GLU A 130 -1.28 -3.22 -12.38
CA GLU A 130 -1.83 -4.49 -12.80
C GLU A 130 -0.84 -5.24 -13.69
N SER A 131 -0.42 -6.42 -13.24
CA SER A 131 0.40 -7.37 -13.99
C SER A 131 -0.46 -8.55 -14.44
N PRO A 132 -0.42 -8.95 -15.72
CA PRO A 132 -1.11 -10.15 -16.18
C PRO A 132 -0.62 -11.43 -15.49
N ARG A 133 0.63 -11.43 -15.01
CA ARG A 133 1.28 -12.60 -14.39
C ARG A 133 1.09 -12.64 -12.88
N ARG A 134 1.04 -11.48 -12.23
CA ARG A 134 1.07 -11.36 -10.76
C ARG A 134 -0.20 -10.76 -10.18
N GLY A 135 -1.17 -10.38 -11.01
CA GLY A 135 -2.34 -9.63 -10.59
C GLY A 135 -1.98 -8.21 -10.17
N LEU A 136 -2.67 -7.69 -9.16
CA LEU A 136 -2.42 -6.35 -8.62
C LEU A 136 -1.12 -6.35 -7.78
N ILE A 137 -0.19 -5.47 -8.15
CA ILE A 137 1.06 -5.20 -7.45
C ILE A 137 0.97 -3.80 -6.85
N SER A 138 0.96 -3.72 -5.53
CA SER A 138 0.93 -2.46 -4.79
C SER A 138 2.32 -2.10 -4.28
N THR A 139 2.72 -0.84 -4.44
CA THR A 139 3.95 -0.31 -3.84
C THR A 139 3.57 0.85 -2.92
N GLU A 140 3.86 0.72 -1.63
CA GLU A 140 3.59 1.78 -0.65
C GLU A 140 4.68 2.83 -0.66
N GLU A 141 4.28 4.09 -0.69
CA GLU A 141 5.18 5.22 -0.88
C GLU A 141 4.68 6.46 -0.16
N THR A 142 5.60 7.33 0.22
CA THR A 142 5.29 8.73 0.57
C THR A 142 5.90 9.64 -0.46
N VAL A 143 5.06 10.47 -1.08
CA VAL A 143 5.45 11.40 -2.15
C VAL A 143 5.41 12.81 -1.58
N HIS A 144 6.56 13.48 -1.58
CA HIS A 144 6.67 14.88 -1.17
C HIS A 144 6.67 15.79 -2.39
N LEU A 145 5.98 16.91 -2.25
CA LEU A 145 5.64 17.83 -3.32
C LEU A 145 6.06 19.24 -2.91
N VAL A 146 6.55 20.01 -3.88
CA VAL A 146 6.90 21.41 -3.71
C VAL A 146 6.27 22.23 -4.83
N ARG A 147 5.71 23.39 -4.48
CA ARG A 147 5.16 24.35 -5.42
C ARG A 147 6.30 25.22 -5.97
N ARG A 148 6.44 25.31 -7.30
CA ARG A 148 7.36 26.23 -7.99
C ARG A 148 6.55 27.10 -8.96
N GLY A 149 6.25 28.34 -8.55
CA GLY A 149 5.31 29.18 -9.27
C GLY A 149 3.89 28.60 -9.16
N GLU A 150 3.22 28.44 -10.30
CA GLU A 150 1.84 27.91 -10.36
C GLU A 150 1.77 26.37 -10.44
N THR A 151 2.92 25.67 -10.43
CA THR A 151 2.97 24.22 -10.62
C THR A 151 3.47 23.48 -9.39
N TRP A 152 2.91 22.30 -9.17
CA TRP A 152 3.41 21.34 -8.19
C TRP A 152 4.37 20.37 -8.86
N LEU A 153 5.49 20.10 -8.20
CA LEU A 153 6.50 19.14 -8.64
C LEU A 153 6.77 18.14 -7.54
N ILE A 154 7.09 16.91 -7.93
CA ILE A 154 7.53 15.88 -6.98
C ILE A 154 8.97 16.18 -6.55
N GLU A 155 9.16 16.43 -5.26
CA GLU A 155 10.45 16.68 -4.62
C GLU A 155 11.14 15.37 -4.24
N SER A 156 10.40 14.41 -3.69
CA SER A 156 10.94 13.10 -3.34
C SER A 156 9.86 12.01 -3.35
N ILE A 157 10.29 10.77 -3.59
CA ILE A 157 9.46 9.57 -3.47
C ILE A 157 10.17 8.62 -2.50
N GLU A 158 9.56 8.39 -1.35
CA GLU A 158 10.06 7.50 -0.33
C GLU A 158 9.43 6.12 -0.48
N ARG A 159 10.13 5.23 -1.19
CA ARG A 159 9.70 3.84 -1.41
C ARG A 159 10.15 2.90 -0.30
N ASN A 160 11.36 3.09 0.21
CA ASN A 160 11.97 2.28 1.27
C ASN A 160 11.75 2.95 2.63
N SER A 161 10.49 2.97 3.06
CA SER A 161 10.11 3.46 4.38
C SER A 161 10.15 2.31 5.42
N PRO A 162 10.32 2.62 6.71
CA PRO A 162 10.13 1.60 7.74
C PRO A 162 8.70 1.02 7.75
N LEU A 163 7.72 1.80 7.26
CA LEU A 163 6.34 1.34 7.07
C LEU A 163 6.24 0.22 6.04
N GLN A 164 6.92 0.39 4.90
CA GLN A 164 6.97 -0.64 3.87
C GLN A 164 7.54 -1.95 4.43
N ALA A 165 8.65 -1.88 5.17
CA ALA A 165 9.26 -3.07 5.78
C ALA A 165 8.32 -3.74 6.80
N ALA A 166 7.55 -2.96 7.56
CA ALA A 166 6.52 -3.47 8.46
C ALA A 166 5.41 -4.21 7.71
N ASN A 167 4.81 -3.58 6.71
CA ASN A 167 3.74 -4.17 5.92
C ASN A 167 4.21 -5.41 5.14
N GLU A 168 5.41 -5.35 4.57
CA GLU A 168 6.05 -6.46 3.88
C GLU A 168 6.21 -7.70 4.78
N MET A 169 6.53 -7.49 6.06
CA MET A 169 6.65 -8.58 7.04
C MET A 169 5.32 -9.33 7.21
N TYR A 170 4.24 -8.59 7.46
CA TYR A 170 2.92 -9.18 7.71
C TYR A 170 2.33 -9.82 6.46
N HIS A 171 2.48 -9.16 5.31
CA HIS A 171 2.08 -9.71 4.02
C HIS A 171 2.87 -10.98 3.66
N ALA A 172 4.18 -11.05 3.97
CA ALA A 172 4.97 -12.26 3.76
C ALA A 172 4.47 -13.43 4.64
N ILE A 173 3.99 -13.16 5.84
CA ILE A 173 3.40 -14.19 6.72
C ILE A 173 2.07 -14.70 6.17
N GLU A 174 1.17 -13.78 5.80
CA GLU A 174 -0.12 -14.10 5.18
C GLU A 174 0.06 -15.03 3.95
N GLN A 175 1.03 -14.69 3.08
CA GLN A 175 1.35 -15.42 1.87
C GLN A 175 2.21 -16.68 2.07
N ALA A 176 2.62 -16.99 3.31
CA ALA A 176 3.55 -18.07 3.60
C ALA A 176 4.92 -17.95 2.88
N ASP A 177 5.32 -16.74 2.50
CA ASP A 177 6.60 -16.47 1.84
C ASP A 177 7.71 -16.28 2.89
N TRP A 178 8.21 -17.40 3.40
CA TRP A 178 9.24 -17.42 4.44
C TRP A 178 10.59 -16.84 3.99
N SER A 179 10.85 -16.83 2.68
CA SER A 179 12.05 -16.23 2.11
C SER A 179 11.97 -14.71 2.21
N ARG A 180 10.83 -14.14 1.80
CA ARG A 180 10.52 -12.72 1.90
C ARG A 180 10.45 -12.25 3.35
N LEU A 181 9.83 -13.04 4.23
CA LEU A 181 9.84 -12.77 5.68
C LEU A 181 11.26 -12.70 6.23
N ARG A 182 12.13 -13.66 5.87
CA ARG A 182 13.53 -13.64 6.31
C ARG A 182 14.28 -12.41 5.78
N ALA A 183 13.95 -11.92 4.58
CA ALA A 183 14.63 -10.81 3.94
C ALA A 183 14.37 -9.44 4.60
N VAL A 184 13.22 -9.28 5.28
CA VAL A 184 12.86 -8.04 5.99
C VAL A 184 13.29 -8.02 7.46
N LEU A 185 13.78 -9.14 7.99
CA LEU A 185 14.23 -9.26 9.36
C LEU A 185 15.75 -9.13 9.44
N GLU A 186 16.25 -8.55 10.52
CA GLU A 186 17.68 -8.55 10.79
C GLU A 186 18.16 -10.01 11.04
N PRO A 187 19.31 -10.45 10.48
CA PRO A 187 19.72 -11.86 10.54
C PRO A 187 19.86 -12.44 11.95
N SER A 188 20.30 -11.64 12.94
CA SER A 188 20.34 -12.08 14.34
C SER A 188 18.93 -12.23 14.93
N TYR A 189 18.01 -11.33 14.59
CA TYR A 189 16.62 -11.40 15.02
C TYR A 189 15.86 -12.59 14.42
N TRP A 190 16.06 -12.87 13.13
CA TRP A 190 15.54 -14.09 12.49
C TRP A 190 15.96 -15.35 13.24
N ARG A 191 17.24 -15.44 13.66
CA ARG A 191 17.74 -16.57 14.45
C ARG A 191 17.05 -16.67 15.81
N LYS A 192 16.80 -15.54 16.49
CA LYS A 192 16.08 -15.51 17.77
C LYS A 192 14.64 -16.02 17.61
N LEU A 193 13.91 -15.55 16.59
CA LEU A 193 12.54 -16.00 16.30
C LEU A 193 12.48 -17.51 16.00
N ASN A 194 13.46 -18.05 15.27
CA ASN A 194 13.55 -19.49 15.02
C ASN A 194 13.85 -20.28 16.31
N ALA A 195 14.81 -19.81 17.11
CA ALA A 195 15.18 -20.46 18.36
C ALA A 195 14.04 -20.47 19.39
N ALA A 196 13.22 -19.40 19.41
CA ALA A 196 12.01 -19.31 20.23
C ALA A 196 10.83 -20.14 19.69
N GLY A 197 11.00 -20.84 18.55
CA GLY A 197 9.94 -21.67 17.95
C GLY A 197 8.84 -20.89 17.21
N ILE A 198 8.90 -19.55 17.17
CA ILE A 198 7.88 -18.68 16.57
C ILE A 198 7.72 -18.99 15.08
N ILE A 199 8.81 -19.06 14.31
CA ILE A 199 8.74 -19.35 12.86
C ILE A 199 8.13 -20.73 12.58
N SER A 200 8.43 -21.72 13.43
CA SER A 200 7.87 -23.06 13.33
C SER A 200 6.38 -23.09 13.64
N ALA A 201 5.94 -22.32 14.64
CA ALA A 201 4.53 -22.13 14.96
C ALA A 201 3.78 -21.48 13.78
N LEU A 202 4.27 -20.34 13.26
CA LEU A 202 3.67 -19.66 12.09
C LEU A 202 3.52 -20.59 10.88
N LYS A 203 4.56 -21.40 10.59
CA LYS A 203 4.52 -22.41 9.51
C LYS A 203 3.48 -23.49 9.75
N LYS A 204 3.37 -23.98 10.98
CA LYS A 204 2.38 -24.99 11.37
C LYS A 204 0.97 -24.42 11.22
N ASP A 205 0.74 -23.22 11.74
CA ASP A 205 -0.55 -22.53 11.72
C ASP A 205 -1.02 -22.27 10.29
N ARG A 206 -0.11 -21.85 9.42
CA ARG A 206 -0.40 -21.63 8.00
C ARG A 206 -0.79 -22.90 7.25
N ARG A 207 -0.22 -24.05 7.62
CA ARG A 207 -0.57 -25.36 7.04
C ARG A 207 -1.93 -25.86 7.53
N SER A 208 -2.32 -25.54 8.75
CA SER A 208 -3.61 -25.96 9.32
C SER A 208 -4.80 -25.09 8.88
N SER A 209 -4.56 -23.88 8.36
CA SER A 209 -5.65 -23.03 7.87
C SER A 209 -5.97 -23.29 6.39
N THR A 210 -7.19 -23.74 6.10
CA THR A 210 -7.73 -23.89 4.74
C THR A 210 -8.11 -22.55 4.11
N SER A 211 -8.42 -21.53 4.92
CA SER A 211 -8.78 -20.17 4.48
C SER A 211 -7.59 -19.20 4.42
N GLY A 212 -6.40 -19.63 4.87
CA GLY A 212 -5.25 -18.75 5.04
C GLY A 212 -5.14 -18.20 6.46
N VAL A 213 -3.94 -17.77 6.85
CA VAL A 213 -3.76 -16.98 8.07
C VAL A 213 -3.95 -15.54 7.64
N TYR A 214 -5.05 -14.91 8.06
CA TYR A 214 -5.28 -13.51 7.77
C TYR A 214 -4.55 -12.66 8.80
N VAL A 215 -3.60 -11.86 8.33
CA VAL A 215 -2.85 -10.93 9.16
C VAL A 215 -2.87 -9.57 8.48
N ILE A 216 -3.64 -8.64 9.03
CA ILE A 216 -3.54 -7.23 8.66
C ILE A 216 -2.73 -6.52 9.73
N PHE A 217 -1.87 -5.60 9.30
CA PHE A 217 -1.24 -4.65 10.19
C PHE A 217 -1.72 -3.25 9.84
N TYR A 218 -2.44 -2.64 10.76
CA TYR A 218 -2.88 -1.25 10.65
C TYR A 218 -1.85 -0.36 11.34
N ILE A 219 -1.14 0.46 10.58
CA ILE A 219 -0.14 1.38 11.11
C ILE A 219 -0.85 2.56 11.76
N ASN A 220 -0.59 2.77 13.05
CA ASN A 220 -1.14 3.88 13.83
C ASN A 220 -0.18 5.07 13.86
N ASP A 221 1.12 4.78 14.04
CA ASP A 221 2.13 5.81 14.25
C ASP A 221 3.52 5.27 13.90
N TYR A 222 4.46 6.16 13.60
CA TYR A 222 5.86 5.81 13.37
C TYR A 222 6.77 7.01 13.60
N ALA A 223 8.02 6.74 13.94
CA ALA A 223 9.05 7.77 13.90
C ALA A 223 10.34 7.25 13.29
N VAL A 224 11.07 8.16 12.67
CA VAL A 224 12.37 7.90 12.05
C VAL A 224 13.40 8.84 12.65
N SER A 225 14.52 8.29 13.10
CA SER A 225 15.66 9.04 13.63
C SER A 225 16.96 8.45 13.10
N GLY A 226 17.51 9.08 12.06
CA GLY A 226 18.73 8.63 11.40
C GLY A 226 18.57 7.24 10.77
N ASN A 227 19.32 6.27 11.27
CA ASN A 227 19.25 4.87 10.82
C ASN A 227 18.35 3.98 11.69
N LYS A 228 17.53 4.56 12.57
CA LYS A 228 16.58 3.84 13.42
C LYS A 228 15.17 4.32 13.15
N ALA A 229 14.22 3.42 13.30
CA ALA A 229 12.80 3.74 13.24
C ALA A 229 12.02 2.81 14.17
N TRP A 230 10.82 3.24 14.54
CA TRP A 230 9.80 2.36 15.09
C TRP A 230 8.49 2.57 14.35
N VAL A 231 7.71 1.51 14.23
CA VAL A 231 6.38 1.52 13.64
C VAL A 231 5.43 0.88 14.62
N LYS A 232 4.42 1.61 15.03
CA LYS A 232 3.37 1.17 15.93
C LYS A 232 2.10 0.93 15.13
N GLY A 233 1.42 -0.16 15.41
CA GLY A 233 0.18 -0.48 14.76
C GLY A 233 -0.56 -1.62 15.45
N ASP A 234 -1.74 -1.92 14.94
CA ASP A 234 -2.56 -3.02 15.44
C ASP A 234 -2.49 -4.18 14.45
N ALA A 235 -1.99 -5.32 14.94
CA ALA A 235 -2.01 -6.56 14.20
C ALA A 235 -3.37 -7.22 14.42
N ILE A 236 -4.21 -7.19 13.38
CA ILE A 236 -5.43 -7.97 13.34
C ILE A 236 -5.05 -9.33 12.79
N TRP A 237 -5.01 -10.29 13.70
CA TRP A 237 -4.69 -11.66 13.38
C TRP A 237 -5.93 -12.50 13.68
N HIS A 238 -6.26 -13.44 12.80
CA HIS A 238 -7.29 -14.44 13.05
C HIS A 238 -6.60 -15.79 13.36
N PRO A 239 -6.27 -16.09 14.63
CA PRO A 239 -5.58 -17.31 14.99
C PRO A 239 -6.66 -18.36 15.16
N LEU A 240 -6.99 -19.10 14.10
CA LEU A 240 -7.54 -20.47 14.18
C LEU A 240 -8.63 -20.71 15.26
N SER A 241 -9.40 -19.68 15.62
CA SER A 241 -10.42 -19.65 16.66
C SER A 241 -11.52 -18.73 16.15
N PRO A 242 -12.78 -18.87 16.58
CA PRO A 242 -13.87 -18.03 16.10
C PRO A 242 -13.74 -16.54 16.50
N GLY A 243 -12.65 -16.14 17.18
CA GLY A 243 -12.38 -14.76 17.59
C GLY A 243 -11.26 -14.11 16.77
N THR A 244 -11.50 -12.88 16.35
CA THR A 244 -10.50 -11.94 15.86
C THR A 244 -9.75 -11.34 17.05
N TYR A 245 -8.42 -11.37 17.03
CA TYR A 245 -7.61 -10.69 18.06
C TYR A 245 -6.90 -9.50 17.43
N GLU A 246 -7.11 -8.35 18.04
CA GLU A 246 -6.37 -7.13 17.77
C GLU A 246 -5.26 -7.03 18.82
N THR A 247 -4.02 -7.12 18.37
CA THR A 247 -2.86 -7.02 19.26
C THR A 247 -2.07 -5.76 18.91
N PRO A 248 -1.91 -4.81 19.84
CA PRO A 248 -1.02 -3.68 19.65
C PRO A 248 0.42 -4.18 19.50
N VAL A 249 1.08 -3.76 18.42
CA VAL A 249 2.45 -4.14 18.11
C VAL A 249 3.30 -2.90 17.89
N THR A 250 4.53 -2.94 18.41
CA THR A 250 5.59 -2.01 18.03
C THR A 250 6.75 -2.77 17.39
N LEU A 251 7.03 -2.44 16.14
CA LEU A 251 8.19 -2.93 15.40
C LEU A 251 9.33 -1.93 15.55
N SER A 252 10.51 -2.40 15.92
CA SER A 252 11.74 -1.59 15.84
C SER A 252 12.51 -1.97 14.58
N LEU A 253 13.04 -0.97 13.88
CA LEU A 253 13.73 -1.16 12.62
C LEU A 253 15.06 -0.42 12.59
N GLN A 254 16.00 -0.98 11.83
CA GLN A 254 17.30 -0.37 11.56
C GLN A 254 17.55 -0.30 10.05
N LYS A 255 18.02 0.85 9.59
CA LYS A 255 18.44 1.05 8.20
C LYS A 255 19.85 0.49 8.00
N VAL A 256 19.97 -0.53 7.14
CA VAL A 256 21.23 -1.15 6.73
C VAL A 256 21.39 -0.94 5.22
N GLY A 257 22.32 -0.07 4.83
CA GLY A 257 22.45 0.39 3.45
C GLY A 257 21.17 1.10 3.00
N ARG A 258 20.51 0.56 1.97
CA ARG A 258 19.25 1.10 1.43
C ARG A 258 17.98 0.45 2.00
N ARG A 259 18.11 -0.54 2.90
CA ARG A 259 16.98 -1.34 3.40
C ARG A 259 16.69 -1.08 4.87
N TRP A 260 15.42 -1.13 5.23
CA TRP A 260 15.00 -1.22 6.64
C TRP A 260 14.83 -2.68 7.01
N LEU A 261 15.44 -3.09 8.12
CA LEU A 261 15.33 -4.43 8.67
C LEU A 261 14.70 -4.35 10.05
N ILE A 262 13.74 -5.24 10.33
CA ILE A 262 13.08 -5.34 11.62
C ILE A 262 14.02 -6.05 12.60
N THR A 263 14.28 -5.39 13.72
CA THR A 263 15.24 -5.83 14.75
C THR A 263 14.56 -6.35 16.02
N SER A 264 13.33 -5.92 16.29
CA SER A 264 12.50 -6.45 17.39
C SER A 264 11.02 -6.16 17.20
N ILE A 265 10.20 -6.95 17.89
CA ILE A 265 8.73 -6.86 17.92
C ILE A 265 8.32 -6.88 19.40
N GLN A 266 7.50 -5.93 19.82
CA GLN A 266 6.90 -5.86 21.16
C GLN A 266 5.39 -6.08 21.06
N GLY A 267 4.78 -6.73 22.07
CA GLY A 267 3.34 -7.01 22.14
C GLY A 267 2.92 -8.39 21.61
N HIS A 268 3.22 -8.72 20.35
CA HIS A 268 2.73 -9.98 19.74
C HIS A 268 3.71 -11.16 19.88
N TRP A 269 4.87 -11.09 19.23
CA TRP A 269 5.93 -12.13 19.31
C TRP A 269 7.11 -11.64 20.11
N GLU A 270 6.79 -11.01 21.24
CA GLU A 270 7.80 -10.49 22.12
C GLU A 270 8.61 -11.65 22.71
N ILE A 271 9.90 -11.67 22.40
CA ILE A 271 10.83 -12.57 23.05
C ILE A 271 11.23 -11.89 24.37
N THR A 272 10.46 -12.14 25.42
CA THR A 272 10.88 -11.82 26.79
C THR A 272 12.06 -12.70 27.16
N LYS A 273 13.14 -12.08 27.65
CA LYS A 273 14.32 -12.78 28.16
C LYS A 273 13.98 -13.64 29.37
#